data_AF-A0A7X8HSR2-F1
#
_entry.id   AF-A0A7X8HSR2-F1
#
_cell.length_a   1.000
_cell.length_b   1.000
_cell.length_c   1.000
_cell.angle_alpha   90.00
_cell.angle_beta   90.00
_cell.angle_gamma   90.00
#
_symmetry.space_group_name_H-M   'P 1'
#
loop_
_entity.id
_entity.type
_entity.pdbx_description
1 polymer ?
#
loop_
_entity_poly.entity_id
_entity_poly.type
_entity_poly.pdbx_seq_one_letter_code
_entity_poly.pdbx_strand_id
1 'polypeptide(L)'
;MKEVENNIPVHMEEEEKQIYSRARKRVSFKIHLTIYILIVIFFWLLWYFLFKGREDTTFLKFTLAVTLFWFVFILSHYLIVYKLNTSLLEKEVKRLKKQNEKLKTQYEELNKNDNL
;
A
#
# COMPACT_ATOMS: atom_id res chain seq x y z
N MET A 1 6.22 -37.72 21.82
CA MET A 1 5.53 -36.41 21.90
C MET A 1 6.20 -35.40 20.95
N LYS A 2 6.23 -35.68 19.64
CA LYS A 2 6.94 -34.83 18.63
C LYS A 2 6.02 -34.30 17.52
N GLU A 3 4.70 -34.46 17.65
CA GLU A 3 3.76 -34.10 16.57
C GLU A 3 3.13 -32.71 16.69
N VAL A 4 3.36 -31.99 17.79
CA VAL A 4 2.66 -30.70 18.01
C VAL A 4 3.42 -29.49 17.43
N GLU A 5 4.70 -29.64 17.09
CA GLU A 5 5.54 -28.52 16.63
C GLU A 5 5.46 -28.24 15.11
N ASN A 6 4.89 -29.17 14.34
CA ASN A 6 4.70 -29.01 12.88
C ASN A 6 3.37 -28.37 12.49
N ASN A 7 2.58 -27.88 13.47
CA ASN A 7 1.25 -27.33 13.24
C ASN A 7 1.17 -25.82 13.47
N ILE A 8 2.29 -25.10 13.44
CA ILE A 8 2.24 -23.65 13.22
C ILE A 8 1.66 -23.49 11.81
N PRO A 9 0.43 -22.98 11.66
CA PRO A 9 -0.18 -22.89 10.35
C PRO A 9 0.66 -21.91 9.53
N VAL A 10 1.32 -22.41 8.49
CA VAL A 10 2.01 -21.62 7.45
C VAL A 10 1.11 -20.48 6.93
N HIS A 11 -0.21 -20.63 7.05
CA HIS A 11 -1.21 -19.58 6.80
C HIS A 11 -1.08 -18.32 7.67
N MET A 12 -0.67 -18.42 8.94
CA MET A 12 -0.47 -17.23 9.78
C MET A 12 0.70 -16.37 9.26
N GLU A 13 1.77 -17.00 8.78
CA GLU A 13 2.94 -16.27 8.28
C GLU A 13 2.64 -15.55 6.96
N GLU A 14 1.88 -16.18 6.06
CA GLU A 14 1.37 -15.58 4.83
C GLU A 14 0.41 -14.42 5.09
N GLU A 15 -0.57 -14.59 6.00
CA GLU A 15 -1.52 -13.54 6.37
C GLU A 15 -0.84 -12.36 7.06
N GLU A 16 0.07 -12.60 8.01
CA GLU A 16 0.83 -11.55 8.67
C GLU A 16 1.72 -10.78 7.69
N LYS A 17 2.40 -11.47 6.77
CA LYS A 17 3.24 -10.83 5.74
C LYS A 17 2.40 -9.95 4.81
N GLN A 18 1.17 -10.36 4.49
CA GLN A 18 0.24 -9.55 3.72
C GLN A 18 -0.27 -8.32 4.50
N ILE A 19 -0.55 -8.46 5.79
CA ILE A 19 -0.93 -7.33 6.66
C ILE A 19 0.24 -6.32 6.76
N TYR A 20 1.45 -6.83 6.96
CA TYR A 20 2.66 -6.01 7.09
C TYR A 20 2.98 -5.25 5.80
N SER A 21 2.84 -5.89 4.63
CA SER A 21 3.06 -5.23 3.34
C SER A 21 2.05 -4.11 3.07
N ARG A 22 0.78 -4.30 3.48
CA ARG A 22 -0.25 -3.26 3.40
C ARG A 22 0.03 -2.10 4.36
N ALA A 23 0.42 -2.40 5.59
CA ALA A 23 0.78 -1.39 6.58
C ALA A 23 1.98 -0.56 6.09
N ARG A 24 3.03 -1.22 5.58
CA ARG A 24 4.23 -0.55 5.03
C ARG A 24 3.91 0.40 3.89
N LYS A 25 3.04 -0.01 2.95
CA LYS A 25 2.59 0.86 1.84
C LYS A 25 1.86 2.11 2.33
N ARG A 26 1.02 1.99 3.36
CA ARG A 26 0.30 3.12 3.96
C ARG A 26 1.22 4.09 4.70
N VAL A 27 2.19 3.58 5.44
CA VAL A 27 3.19 4.41 6.16
C VAL A 27 4.07 5.16 5.17
N SER A 28 4.56 4.47 4.13
CA SER A 28 5.36 5.12 3.08
C SER A 28 4.59 6.28 2.42
N PHE A 29 3.30 6.08 2.10
CA PHE A 29 2.48 7.15 1.53
C PHE A 29 2.35 8.37 2.47
N LYS A 30 2.13 8.15 3.77
CA LYS A 30 2.04 9.26 4.76
C LYS A 30 3.34 10.06 4.82
N ILE A 31 4.49 9.41 4.76
CA ILE A 31 5.80 10.08 4.74
C ILE A 31 5.92 10.96 3.49
N HIS A 32 5.62 10.42 2.31
CA HIS A 32 5.72 11.18 1.05
C HIS A 32 4.76 12.39 1.05
N LEU A 33 3.54 12.23 1.54
CA LEU A 33 2.58 13.32 1.68
C LEU A 33 3.06 14.41 2.66
N THR A 34 3.64 14.00 3.79
CA THR A 34 4.17 14.93 4.80
C THR A 34 5.33 15.75 4.24
N ILE A 35 6.28 15.08 3.57
CA ILE A 35 7.41 15.74 2.90
C ILE A 35 6.90 16.70 1.83
N TYR A 36 5.89 16.32 1.05
CA TYR A 36 5.31 17.20 0.03
C TYR A 36 4.72 18.47 0.64
N ILE A 37 3.91 18.37 1.69
CA ILE A 37 3.33 19.54 2.37
C ILE A 37 4.45 20.44 2.91
N LEU A 38 5.48 19.87 3.52
CA LEU A 38 6.64 20.61 4.01
C LEU A 38 7.36 21.36 2.88
N ILE A 39 7.61 20.70 1.75
CA ILE A 39 8.28 21.30 0.58
C ILE A 39 7.42 22.42 -0.02
N VAL A 40 6.11 22.22 -0.16
CA VAL A 40 5.19 23.26 -0.68
C VAL A 40 5.21 24.49 0.21
N ILE A 41 5.08 24.31 1.53
CA ILE A 41 5.15 25.41 2.51
C ILE A 41 6.52 26.08 2.44
N PHE A 42 7.60 25.31 2.39
CA PHE A 42 8.96 25.85 2.30
C PHE A 42 9.15 26.70 1.05
N PHE A 43 8.72 26.24 -0.13
CA PHE A 43 8.81 27.01 -1.36
C PHE A 43 7.93 28.27 -1.34
N TRP A 44 6.75 28.20 -0.71
CA TRP A 44 5.90 29.38 -0.50
C TRP A 44 6.58 30.41 0.39
N LEU A 45 7.19 29.98 1.49
CA LEU A 45 7.98 30.85 2.36
C LEU A 45 9.18 31.43 1.61
N LEU A 46 9.90 30.60 0.86
CA LEU A 46 11.08 31.01 0.09
C LEU A 46 10.70 32.07 -0.96
N TRP A 47 9.59 31.88 -1.68
CA TRP A 47 9.07 32.91 -2.58
C TRP A 47 8.69 34.19 -1.81
N TYR A 48 7.96 34.07 -0.70
CA TYR A 48 7.51 35.21 0.09
C TYR A 48 8.68 36.04 0.66
N PHE A 49 9.76 35.41 1.10
CA PHE A 49 10.90 36.12 1.68
C PHE A 49 11.88 36.66 0.63
N LEU A 50 12.12 35.95 -0.48
CA LEU A 50 13.12 36.35 -1.47
C LEU A 50 12.58 37.19 -2.64
N PHE A 51 11.31 37.03 -3.01
CA PHE A 51 10.75 37.59 -4.25
C PHE A 51 9.60 38.57 -4.03
N LYS A 52 9.14 38.76 -2.79
CA LYS A 52 8.12 39.77 -2.48
C LYS A 52 8.60 41.16 -2.89
N GLY A 53 7.91 41.74 -3.87
CA GLY A 53 8.21 43.07 -4.42
C GLY A 53 9.02 43.11 -5.72
N ARG A 54 9.41 41.96 -6.29
CA ARG A 54 10.01 41.90 -7.65
C ARG A 54 8.93 41.61 -8.70
N GLU A 55 9.03 42.27 -9.85
CA GLU A 55 8.10 42.05 -11.00
C GLU A 55 8.30 40.68 -11.67
N ASP A 56 9.44 40.02 -11.43
CA ASP A 56 9.75 38.75 -12.07
C ASP A 56 8.97 37.59 -11.44
N THR A 57 7.98 37.11 -12.19
CA THR A 57 7.08 36.00 -11.79
C THR A 57 7.56 34.63 -12.23
N THR A 58 8.73 34.54 -12.88
CA THR A 58 9.25 33.28 -13.45
C THR A 58 9.43 32.19 -12.40
N PHE A 59 9.98 32.55 -11.23
CA PHE A 59 10.17 31.62 -10.12
C PHE A 59 8.85 31.12 -9.53
N LEU A 60 7.84 32.00 -9.45
CA LEU A 60 6.50 31.64 -8.97
C LEU A 60 5.82 30.66 -9.93
N LYS A 61 5.88 30.91 -11.24
CA LYS A 61 5.33 30.01 -12.27
C LYS A 61 5.98 28.62 -12.22
N PHE A 62 7.30 28.58 -12.08
CA PHE A 62 8.04 27.31 -11.95
C PHE A 62 7.64 26.54 -10.69
N THR A 63 7.58 27.23 -9.54
CA THR A 63 7.15 26.64 -8.27
C THR A 63 5.72 26.08 -8.37
N LEU A 64 4.80 26.83 -8.97
CA LEU A 64 3.43 26.36 -9.22
C LEU A 64 3.39 25.15 -10.13
N ALA A 65 4.17 25.12 -11.22
CA ALA A 65 4.22 24.00 -12.14
C ALA A 65 4.74 22.72 -11.47
N VAL A 66 5.83 22.82 -10.70
CA VAL A 66 6.42 21.68 -9.98
C VAL A 66 5.46 21.16 -8.91
N THR A 67 4.83 22.06 -8.15
CA THR A 67 3.86 21.68 -7.11
C THR A 67 2.61 21.03 -7.69
N LEU A 68 2.09 21.52 -8.83
CA LEU A 68 0.97 20.90 -9.57
C LEU A 68 1.33 19.51 -10.11
N PHE A 69 2.50 19.36 -10.75
CA PHE A 69 2.93 18.07 -11.27
C PHE A 69 3.08 17.02 -10.15
N TRP A 70 3.72 17.40 -9.05
CA TRP A 70 3.87 16.53 -7.89
C TRP A 70 2.54 16.26 -7.17
N PHE A 71 1.61 17.22 -7.16
CA PHE A 71 0.27 17.01 -6.61
C PHE A 71 -0.47 15.88 -7.33
N VAL A 72 -0.44 15.89 -8.66
CA VAL A 72 -1.06 14.86 -9.49
C VAL A 72 -0.42 13.50 -9.26
N PHE A 73 0.91 13.46 -9.13
CA PHE A 73 1.64 12.21 -8.83
C PHE A 73 1.21 11.61 -7.48
N ILE A 74 1.11 12.42 -6.43
CA ILE A 74 0.67 11.99 -5.09
C ILE A 74 -0.78 11.53 -5.12
N LEU A 75 -1.66 12.26 -5.82
CA LEU A 75 -3.06 11.90 -5.93
C LEU A 75 -3.24 10.55 -6.66
N SER A 76 -2.47 10.33 -7.72
CA SER A 76 -2.42 9.04 -8.42
C SER A 76 -1.94 7.93 -7.48
N HIS A 77 -0.84 8.16 -6.74
CA HIS A 77 -0.32 7.18 -5.79
C HIS A 77 -1.32 6.87 -4.65
N TYR A 78 -2.06 7.88 -4.17
CA TYR A 78 -3.12 7.70 -3.18
C TYR A 78 -4.21 6.75 -3.68
N LEU A 79 -4.72 7.00 -4.89
CA LEU A 79 -5.75 6.16 -5.51
C LEU A 79 -5.28 4.71 -5.66
N ILE A 80 -4.02 4.50 -6.04
CA ILE A 80 -3.44 3.15 -6.16
C ILE A 80 -3.38 2.44 -4.80
N VAL A 81 -2.86 3.11 -3.76
CA VAL A 81 -2.66 2.50 -2.44
C VAL A 81 -3.98 2.27 -1.69
N TYR A 82 -4.93 3.20 -1.79
CA TYR A 82 -6.19 3.12 -1.02
C TYR A 82 -7.34 2.43 -1.77
N LYS A 83 -7.44 2.56 -3.10
CA LYS A 83 -8.59 2.05 -3.87
C LYS A 83 -8.26 0.78 -4.65
N LEU A 84 -7.12 0.72 -5.34
CA LEU A 84 -6.75 -0.48 -6.09
C LEU A 84 -6.22 -1.59 -5.19
N ASN A 85 -5.31 -1.26 -4.28
CA ASN A 85 -4.59 -2.27 -3.49
C ASN A 85 -5.49 -3.02 -2.49
N THR A 86 -6.64 -2.47 -2.10
CA THR A 86 -7.68 -3.14 -1.30
C THR A 86 -8.52 -4.09 -2.14
N SER A 87 -9.01 -3.65 -3.31
CA SER A 87 -9.83 -4.49 -4.19
C SER A 87 -9.08 -5.69 -4.79
N LEU A 88 -7.81 -5.48 -5.18
CA LEU A 88 -6.96 -6.57 -5.69
C LEU A 88 -6.70 -7.62 -4.60
N LEU A 89 -6.61 -7.15 -3.38
CA LEU A 89 -6.24 -7.97 -2.27
C LEU A 89 -7.44 -8.74 -1.70
N GLU A 90 -8.63 -8.15 -1.72
CA GLU A 90 -9.87 -8.87 -1.44
C GLU A 90 -10.10 -9.99 -2.47
N LYS A 91 -9.79 -9.73 -3.76
CA LYS A 91 -9.81 -10.76 -4.81
C LYS A 91 -8.81 -11.89 -4.53
N GLU A 92 -7.60 -11.56 -4.12
CA GLU A 92 -6.56 -12.55 -3.82
C GLU A 92 -6.94 -13.42 -2.61
N VAL A 93 -7.43 -12.81 -1.53
CA VAL A 93 -7.92 -13.53 -0.34
C VAL A 93 -9.09 -14.45 -0.71
N LYS A 94 -10.03 -13.98 -1.54
CA LYS A 94 -11.17 -14.80 -2.00
C LYS A 94 -10.70 -16.00 -2.82
N ARG A 95 -9.67 -15.82 -3.67
CA ARG A 95 -9.08 -16.90 -4.46
C ARG A 95 -8.40 -17.94 -3.57
N LEU A 96 -7.63 -17.50 -2.58
CA LEU A 96 -6.93 -18.39 -1.64
C LEU A 96 -7.91 -19.19 -0.77
N LYS A 97 -8.98 -18.56 -0.26
CA LYS A 97 -10.04 -19.29 0.47
C LYS A 97 -10.66 -20.40 -0.36
N LYS A 98 -10.98 -20.12 -1.63
CA LYS A 98 -11.55 -21.12 -2.55
C LYS A 98 -10.58 -22.28 -2.84
N GLN A 99 -9.27 -22.02 -2.86
CA GLN A 99 -8.26 -23.08 -3.03
C GLN A 99 -8.15 -23.96 -1.79
N ASN A 100 -8.11 -23.36 -0.59
CA ASN A 100 -8.07 -24.10 0.68
C ASN A 100 -9.32 -24.97 0.89
N GLU A 101 -10.51 -24.47 0.56
CA GLU A 101 -11.75 -25.25 0.65
C GLU A 101 -11.67 -26.51 -0.22
N LYS A 102 -11.26 -26.37 -1.49
CA LYS A 102 -11.07 -27.51 -2.39
C LYS A 102 -10.04 -28.51 -1.87
N LEU A 103 -8.93 -28.00 -1.33
CA LEU A 103 -7.88 -28.85 -0.76
C LEU A 103 -8.41 -29.66 0.41
N LYS A 104 -9.17 -29.04 1.33
CA LYS A 104 -9.83 -29.74 2.45
C LYS A 104 -10.77 -30.84 1.95
N THR A 105 -11.63 -30.55 0.98
CA THR A 105 -12.55 -31.54 0.42
C THR A 105 -11.79 -32.72 -0.18
N GLN A 106 -10.69 -32.44 -0.89
CA GLN A 106 -9.84 -33.48 -1.48
C GLN A 106 -9.17 -34.35 -0.42
N TYR A 107 -8.69 -33.78 0.68
CA TYR A 107 -8.14 -34.54 1.80
C TYR A 107 -9.20 -35.42 2.49
N GLU A 108 -10.42 -34.92 2.66
CA GLU A 108 -11.52 -35.70 3.23
C GLU A 108 -11.93 -36.88 2.34
N GLU A 109 -11.94 -36.69 1.02
CA GLU A 109 -12.20 -37.75 0.04
C GLU A 109 -11.11 -38.83 0.06
N LEU A 110 -9.83 -38.43 0.09
CA LEU A 110 -8.71 -39.36 0.17
C LEU A 110 -8.75 -40.17 1.47
N ASN A 111 -8.92 -39.50 2.61
CA ASN A 111 -8.97 -40.17 3.91
C ASN A 111 -10.18 -41.12 4.01
N LYS A 112 -11.30 -40.82 3.35
CA LYS A 112 -12.45 -41.73 3.32
C LYS A 112 -12.18 -42.98 2.49
N ASN A 113 -11.43 -42.87 1.39
CA ASN A 113 -11.07 -44.01 0.53
C ASN A 113 -10.00 -44.91 1.16
N ASP A 114 -9.09 -44.37 1.97
CA ASP A 114 -8.05 -45.17 2.66
C ASP A 114 -8.60 -45.97 3.85
N ASN A 115 -9.79 -45.61 4.37
CA ASN A 115 -10.47 -46.28 5.48
C ASN A 115 -11.54 -47.30 5.02
N LEU A 116 -11.61 -47.63 3.73
CA LEU A 116 -12.55 -48.56 3.08
C LEU A 116 -11.81 -49.77 2.52
#